data_AF-A0A376MKQ0-F1
#
_entry.id   AF-A0A376MKQ0-F1
#
_cell.length_a   1.000
_cell.length_b   1.000
_cell.length_c   1.000
_cell.angle_alpha   90.00
_cell.angle_beta   90.00
_cell.angle_gamma   90.00
#
_symmetry.space_group_name_H-M   'P 1'
#
loop_
_entity.id
_entity.type
_entity.pdbx_description
1 polymer ?
#
loop_
_entity_poly.entity_id
_entity_poly.type
_entity_poly.pdbx_seq_one_letter_code
_entity_poly.pdbx_strand_id
1 'polypeptide(L)' 'MQEEDVERLVQDAGIIRHRGKIQAIIGNARAYLQMEQNGEPFADFVWSFVNHQPQVTQATTLSEIPTSTPASDALSKA' A
#
# COMPACT_ATOMS: atom_id res chain seq x y z
N MET A 1 11.66 13.39 -3.96
CA MET A 1 10.62 14.38 -4.26
C MET A 1 10.43 15.28 -3.06
N GLN A 2 10.37 16.57 -3.33
CA GLN A 2 10.27 17.65 -2.35
C GLN A 2 8.89 18.33 -2.45
N GLU A 3 8.69 19.41 -1.69
CA GLU A 3 7.39 20.12 -1.66
C GLU A 3 7.05 20.73 -3.04
N GLU A 4 8.07 21.19 -3.77
CA GLU A 4 7.92 21.76 -5.11
C GLU A 4 7.40 20.73 -6.12
N ASP A 5 7.75 19.46 -5.94
CA ASP A 5 7.19 18.37 -6.76
C ASP A 5 5.70 18.15 -6.46
N VAL A 6 5.30 18.28 -5.20
CA VAL A 6 3.89 18.17 -4.79
C VAL A 6 3.08 19.30 -5.41
N GLU A 7 3.58 20.54 -5.35
CA GLU A 7 2.93 21.70 -5.96
C GLU A 7 2.80 21.58 -7.48
N ARG A 8 3.84 21.06 -8.14
CA ARG A 8 3.78 20.76 -9.56
C ARG A 8 2.72 19.69 -9.87
N LEU A 9 2.66 18.62 -9.07
CA LEU A 9 1.75 17.49 -9.30
C LEU A 9 0.28 17.78 -8.99
N VAL A 10 -0.03 18.68 -8.06
CA VAL A 10 -1.43 19.09 -7.85
C VAL A 10 -2.02 19.84 -9.05
N GLN A 11 -1.20 20.28 -10.01
CA GLN A 11 -1.65 20.87 -11.27
C GLN A 11 -1.75 19.84 -12.42
N ASP A 12 -1.29 18.62 -12.22
CA ASP A 12 -1.29 17.59 -13.26
C ASP A 12 -2.69 16.97 -13.42
N ALA A 13 -3.28 17.16 -14.61
CA ALA A 13 -4.61 16.64 -14.94
C ALA A 13 -4.61 15.12 -15.26
N GLY A 14 -3.44 14.50 -15.43
CA GLY A 14 -3.30 13.06 -15.64
C GLY A 14 -3.48 12.22 -14.38
N ILE A 15 -3.55 12.85 -13.20
CA ILE A 15 -3.66 12.16 -11.90
C ILE A 15 -4.76 12.74 -11.00
N ILE A 16 -5.03 12.05 -9.89
CA ILE A 16 -5.89 12.57 -8.82
C ILE A 16 -5.16 13.71 -8.11
N ARG A 17 -5.61 14.95 -8.33
CA ARG A 17 -5.07 16.19 -7.75
C ARG A 17 -5.43 16.39 -6.27
N HIS A 18 -5.09 15.40 -5.44
CA HIS A 18 -5.30 15.44 -4.00
C HIS A 18 -3.94 15.43 -3.28
N ARG A 19 -3.58 16.57 -2.67
CA ARG A 19 -2.27 16.76 -2.03
C ARG A 19 -1.88 15.63 -1.08
N GLY A 20 -2.80 15.23 -0.19
CA GLY A 20 -2.54 14.16 0.77
C GLY A 20 -2.26 12.79 0.11
N LYS A 21 -2.83 12.51 -1.08
CA LYS A 21 -2.58 11.24 -1.77
C LYS A 21 -1.21 11.25 -2.46
N ILE A 22 -0.82 12.40 -3.02
CA ILE A 22 0.51 12.60 -3.61
C ILE A 22 1.60 12.46 -2.53
N GLN A 23 1.42 13.15 -1.41
CA GLN A 23 2.35 13.08 -0.28
C GLN A 23 2.41 11.65 0.32
N ALA A 24 1.29 10.94 0.39
CA ALA A 24 1.26 9.55 0.84
C ALA A 24 2.14 8.64 -0.03
N ILE A 25 2.12 8.78 -1.36
CA ILE A 25 2.99 7.99 -2.26
C ILE A 25 4.47 8.29 -1.99
N ILE A 26 4.83 9.56 -1.79
CA ILE A 26 6.21 9.96 -1.45
C ILE A 26 6.62 9.36 -0.09
N GLY A 27 5.73 9.40 0.91
CA GLY A 27 5.94 8.78 2.21
C GLY A 27 6.13 7.27 2.12
N ASN A 28 5.26 6.58 1.39
CA ASN A 28 5.32 5.13 1.18
C ASN A 28 6.63 4.72 0.48
N ALA A 29 7.11 5.49 -0.51
CA ALA A 29 8.38 5.22 -1.16
C ALA A 29 9.58 5.37 -0.19
N ARG A 30 9.54 6.34 0.73
CA ARG A 30 10.57 6.49 1.77
C ARG A 30 10.54 5.32 2.75
N ALA A 31 9.34 4.91 3.20
CA ALA A 31 9.18 3.76 4.09
C ALA A 31 9.67 2.46 3.43
N TYR A 32 9.32 2.23 2.16
CA TYR A 32 9.81 1.10 1.37
C TYR A 32 11.35 1.08 1.35
N LEU A 33 12.00 2.21 1.04
CA LEU A 33 13.46 2.29 1.02
C LEU A 33 14.08 2.04 2.39
N GLN A 34 13.42 2.46 3.48
CA GLN A 34 13.89 2.20 4.83
C GLN A 34 13.85 0.71 5.17
N MET A 35 12.78 -0.01 4.78
CA MET A 35 12.69 -1.46 4.96
C MET A 35 13.83 -2.18 4.22
N GLU A 36 14.05 -1.85 2.95
CA GLU A 36 15.14 -2.42 2.15
C GLU A 36 16.52 -2.16 2.78
N GLN A 37 16.76 -0.95 3.29
CA GLN A 37 18.01 -0.59 3.96
C GLN A 37 18.24 -1.38 5.25
N ASN A 38 17.17 -1.77 5.94
CA ASN A 38 17.22 -2.61 7.14
C ASN A 38 17.35 -4.10 6.81
N GLY A 39 17.36 -4.48 5.53
CA GLY A 39 17.35 -5.90 5.12
C GLY A 39 16.00 -6.56 5.32
N GLU A 40 14.91 -5.80 5.25
CA GLU A 40 13.52 -6.27 5.32
C GLU A 40 12.91 -6.20 3.91
N PRO A 41 12.96 -7.28 3.10
CA PRO A 41 12.42 -7.24 1.74
C PRO A 41 10.91 -7.00 1.78
N PHE A 42 10.44 -5.96 1.08
CA PHE A 42 9.03 -5.59 1.13
C PHE A 42 8.11 -6.73 0.67
N ALA A 43 8.52 -7.50 -0.34
CA ALA A 43 7.76 -8.65 -0.81
C ALA A 43 7.56 -9.69 0.31
N ASP A 44 8.63 -10.06 1.01
CA ASP A 44 8.56 -11.04 2.10
C ASP A 44 7.69 -10.53 3.25
N PHE A 45 7.80 -9.25 3.59
CA PHE A 45 6.94 -8.60 4.57
C PHE A 45 5.46 -8.76 4.23
N VAL A 46 5.03 -8.37 3.02
CA VAL A 46 3.60 -8.44 2.64
C VAL A 46 3.11 -9.89 2.55
N TRP A 47 3.93 -10.81 2.03
CA TRP A 47 3.57 -12.23 1.91
C TRP A 47 3.50 -12.96 3.26
N SER A 48 4.19 -12.47 4.29
CA SER A 48 4.14 -13.04 5.64
C SER A 48 2.73 -13.04 6.24
N PHE A 49 1.89 -12.06 5.90
CA PHE A 49 0.50 -11.93 6.39
C PHE A 49 -0.45 -13.00 5.84
N VAL A 50 -0.04 -13.75 4.82
CA VAL A 50 -0.81 -14.85 4.21
C VAL A 50 -0.04 -16.16 4.21
N ASN A 51 0.97 -16.30 5.08
CA ASN A 51 1.83 -17.49 5.16
C ASN A 51 2.47 -17.86 3.80
N HIS A 52 2.81 -16.85 2.99
CA HIS A 52 3.40 -17.02 1.67
C HIS A 52 2.56 -17.87 0.69
N GLN A 53 1.23 -17.94 0.88
CA GLN A 53 0.33 -18.69 0.01
C GLN A 53 -0.95 -17.89 -0.30
N PRO A 54 -1.43 -17.90 -1.55
CA PRO A 54 -2.72 -17.29 -1.89
C PRO A 54 -3.89 -17.93 -1.14
N GLN A 55 -4.84 -17.11 -0.67
CA GLN A 55 -6.09 -17.57 -0.06
C GLN A 55 -7.19 -17.59 -1.13
N VAL A 56 -7.54 -18.78 -1.60
CA VAL A 56 -8.59 -18.97 -2.62
C VAL A 56 -9.96 -19.01 -1.94
N THR A 57 -10.83 -18.06 -2.29
CA THR A 57 -12.19 -18.00 -1.75
C THR A 57 -13.08 -19.14 -2.24
N GLN A 58 -14.10 -19.49 -1.46
CA GLN A 58 -15.21 -20.38 -1.86
C GLN A 58 -16.52 -19.59 -2.08
N ALA A 59 -16.44 -18.25 -2.02
CA ALA A 59 -17.59 -17.38 -2.25
C ALA A 59 -18.17 -17.59 -3.64
N THR A 60 -19.50 -17.70 -3.71
CA THR A 60 -20.24 -17.82 -4.97
C THR A 60 -20.78 -16.49 -5.45
N THR A 61 -20.85 -15.50 -4.55
CA THR A 61 -21.34 -14.15 -4.83
C THR A 61 -20.37 -13.09 -4.28
N LEU A 62 -20.41 -11.88 -4.86
CA LEU A 62 -19.58 -10.76 -4.39
C LEU A 62 -19.91 -10.36 -2.94
N SER A 63 -21.17 -10.47 -2.52
CA SER A 63 -21.62 -10.14 -1.17
C SER A 63 -21.01 -11.04 -0.08
N GLU A 64 -20.49 -12.20 -0.44
CA GLU A 64 -19.80 -13.11 0.49
C GLU A 64 -18.30 -12.77 0.63
N ILE A 65 -17.75 -11.92 -0.24
CA ILE A 65 -16.34 -11.52 -0.18
C ILE A 65 -16.18 -10.40 0.86
N PRO A 66 -15.32 -10.58 1.87
CA PRO A 66 -15.14 -9.57 2.89
C PRO A 66 -14.40 -8.34 2.35
N THR A 67 -14.75 -7.16 2.83
CA THR A 67 -14.05 -5.90 2.50
C THR A 67 -12.82 -5.65 3.38
N SER A 68 -12.67 -6.39 4.47
CA SER A 68 -11.48 -6.46 5.32
C SER A 68 -11.40 -7.83 6.01
N THR A 69 -10.19 -8.24 6.38
CA THR A 69 -9.93 -9.49 7.11
C THR A 69 -8.97 -9.22 8.26
N PRO A 70 -8.88 -10.11 9.26
CA PRO A 70 -7.87 -9.98 10.31
C PRO A 70 -6.44 -9.87 9.75
N ALA A 71 -6.15 -10.50 8.61
CA ALA A 71 -4.86 -10.39 7.93
C ALA A 71 -4.65 -8.98 7.34
N SER A 72 -5.67 -8.37 6.71
CA SER A 72 -5.56 -7.00 6.20
C SER A 72 -5.45 -5.98 7.33
N ASP A 73 -6.13 -6.21 8.46
CA ASP A 73 -6.06 -5.33 9.63
C ASP A 73 -4.65 -5.37 10.26
N ALA A 74 -4.04 -6.56 10.31
CA ALA A 74 -2.66 -6.72 10.74
C ALA A 74 -1.68 -6.02 9.78
N LEU A 75 -1.84 -6.19 8.46
CA LEU A 75 -1.02 -5.54 7.45
C LEU A 75 -1.14 -4.01 7.50
N SER A 76 -2.34 -3.47 7.75
CA SER A 76 -2.55 -2.02 7.85
C SER A 76 -1.92 -1.40 9.10
N LYS A 77 -1.69 -2.19 10.16
CA LYS A 77 -1.15 -1.72 11.43
C LYS A 77 0.37 -1.80 11.50
N ALA A 78 0.96 -2.80 10.84
CA ALA A 78 2.39 -3.05 10.79
C ALA A 78 3.13 -1.94 10.02
#